data_AF-A0A8T4BQ02-F1
#
_entry.id   AF-A0A8T4BQ02-F1
#
_cell.length_a   1.000
_cell.length_b   1.000
_cell.length_c   1.000
_cell.angle_alpha   90.00
_cell.angle_beta   90.00
_cell.angle_gamma   90.00
#
_symmetry.space_group_name_H-M   'P 1'
#
loop_
_entity.id
_entity.type
_entity.pdbx_description
1 polymer ?
#
loop_
_entity_poly.entity_id
_entity_poly.type
_entity_poly.pdbx_seq_one_letter_code
_entity_poly.pdbx_strand_id
1 'polypeptide(L)'
;MAQMPALIPKEVEIQRLKKLWLIIIAMGSTAASVEVDNFVDGSLHQTSIRDSAFTPAHWWLYSHFITLPLGWGAAAIYDRKIPVLRGPNNSMNTGLKMTILGYLATMFTIGVNEMWHFWFVEEIFAVPN
;
A
#
# COMPACT_ATOMS: atom_id res chain seq x y z
N MET A 1 23.97 -18.88 18.47
CA MET A 1 24.83 -17.69 18.21
C MET A 1 24.52 -17.20 16.81
N ALA A 2 23.91 -16.01 16.68
CA ALA A 2 23.74 -15.39 15.37
C ALA A 2 25.14 -15.07 14.82
N GLN A 3 25.51 -15.67 13.70
CA GLN A 3 26.76 -15.32 13.00
C GLN A 3 26.73 -13.82 12.71
N MET A 4 27.75 -13.09 13.18
CA MET A 4 28.04 -11.76 12.66
C MET A 4 28.22 -11.93 11.14
N PRO A 5 27.38 -11.30 10.29
CA PRO A 5 27.53 -11.46 8.86
C PRO A 5 28.90 -10.93 8.46
N ALA A 6 29.63 -11.70 7.65
CA ALA A 6 30.89 -11.27 7.06
C ALA A 6 30.73 -9.83 6.56
N LEU A 7 31.67 -8.94 6.97
CA LEU A 7 31.66 -7.53 6.61
C LEU A 7 31.52 -7.39 5.09
N ILE A 8 30.31 -7.10 4.64
CA ILE A 8 30.03 -6.85 3.23
C ILE A 8 30.75 -5.54 2.86
N PRO A 9 31.39 -5.44 1.69
CA PRO A 9 31.97 -4.18 1.25
C PRO A 9 30.94 -3.06 1.32
N LYS A 10 31.33 -1.92 1.89
CA LYS A 10 30.43 -0.78 2.16
C LYS A 10 29.73 -0.30 0.90
N GLU A 11 30.42 -0.35 -0.24
CA GLU A 11 29.91 0.03 -1.55
C GLU A 11 28.73 -0.85 -1.98
N VAL A 12 28.84 -2.16 -1.76
CA VAL A 12 27.79 -3.13 -2.07
C VAL A 12 26.57 -2.91 -1.17
N GLU A 13 26.80 -2.65 0.12
CA GLU A 13 25.72 -2.35 1.05
C GLU A 13 25.00 -1.05 0.68
N ILE A 14 25.73 0.01 0.32
CA ILE A 14 25.16 1.28 -0.16
C ILE A 14 24.33 1.07 -1.44
N GLN A 15 24.80 0.27 -2.40
CA GLN A 15 24.02 -0.04 -3.59
C GLN A 15 22.72 -0.77 -3.25
N ARG A 16 22.74 -1.66 -2.25
CA ARG A 16 21.53 -2.34 -1.80
C ARG A 16 20.58 -1.35 -1.14
N LEU A 17 21.07 -0.48 -0.28
CA LEU A 17 20.27 0.59 0.33
C LEU A 17 19.63 1.49 -0.74
N LYS A 18 20.38 1.95 -1.74
CA LYS A 18 19.84 2.76 -2.85
C LYS A 18 18.69 2.06 -3.56
N LYS A 19 18.82 0.75 -3.85
CA LYS A 19 17.76 -0.04 -4.46
C LYS A 19 16.53 -0.15 -3.57
N LEU A 20 16.70 -0.37 -2.26
CA LEU A 20 15.57 -0.38 -1.33
C LEU A 20 14.87 0.98 -1.31
N TRP A 21 15.63 2.07 -1.26
CA TRP A 21 15.07 3.43 -1.29
C TRP A 21 14.27 3.71 -2.57
N LEU A 22 14.73 3.23 -3.72
CA LEU A 22 13.96 3.34 -4.97
C LEU A 22 12.61 2.61 -4.87
N ILE A 23 12.58 1.42 -4.26
CA ILE A 23 11.34 0.69 -4.02
C ILE A 23 10.44 1.48 -3.06
N ILE A 24 10.99 1.99 -1.96
CA ILE A 24 10.24 2.78 -0.96
C ILE A 24 9.67 4.05 -1.59
N ILE A 25 10.44 4.77 -2.40
CA ILE A 25 9.97 5.99 -3.09
C ILE A 25 8.85 5.64 -4.06
N ALA A 26 9.04 4.61 -4.90
CA ALA A 26 8.00 4.18 -5.83
C ALA A 26 6.71 3.80 -5.10
N MET A 27 6.82 3.00 -4.03
CA MET A 27 5.64 2.58 -3.26
C MET A 27 5.02 3.70 -2.45
N GLY A 28 5.82 4.64 -1.93
CA GLY A 28 5.33 5.84 -1.28
C GLY A 28 4.56 6.74 -2.24
N SER A 29 5.06 6.92 -3.47
CA SER A 29 4.36 7.67 -4.51
C SER A 29 3.05 6.98 -4.95
N THR A 30 3.06 5.66 -5.12
CA THR A 30 1.83 4.90 -5.42
C THR A 30 0.85 4.91 -4.24
N ALA A 31 1.33 4.94 -3.00
CA ALA A 31 0.45 5.09 -1.85
C ALA A 31 -0.14 6.51 -1.79
N ALA A 32 0.64 7.54 -2.12
CA ALA A 32 0.15 8.91 -2.18
C ALA A 32 -0.88 9.14 -3.31
N SER A 33 -0.82 8.39 -4.42
CA SER A 33 -1.84 8.50 -5.48
C SER A 33 -3.21 8.00 -5.02
N VAL A 34 -3.30 7.14 -4.01
CA VAL A 34 -4.58 6.69 -3.43
C VAL A 34 -5.43 7.88 -2.94
N GLU A 35 -4.80 8.96 -2.46
CA GLU A 35 -5.52 10.18 -2.04
C GLU A 35 -6.19 10.89 -3.22
N VAL A 36 -5.53 10.90 -4.39
CA VAL A 36 -6.11 11.45 -5.62
C VAL A 36 -7.31 10.60 -6.05
N ASP A 37 -7.18 9.29 -5.91
CA ASP A 37 -8.22 8.35 -6.31
C ASP A 37 -9.45 8.44 -5.41
N ASN A 38 -9.25 8.59 -4.10
CA ASN A 38 -10.34 8.84 -3.15
C ASN A 38 -11.10 10.14 -3.49
N PHE A 39 -10.41 11.18 -3.95
CA PHE A 39 -11.06 12.42 -4.39
C PHE A 39 -11.90 12.23 -5.66
N VAL A 40 -11.37 11.48 -6.63
CA VAL A 40 -12.08 11.15 -7.87
C VAL A 40 -13.31 10.29 -7.57
N ASP A 41 -13.15 9.27 -6.74
CA ASP A 41 -14.24 8.39 -6.33
C ASP A 41 -15.33 9.17 -5.59
N GLY A 42 -14.94 9.97 -4.59
CA GLY A 42 -15.84 10.88 -3.86
C GLY A 42 -16.67 11.77 -4.79
N SER A 43 -16.07 12.27 -5.87
CA SER A 43 -16.76 13.08 -6.88
C SER A 43 -17.73 12.25 -7.74
N LEU A 44 -17.38 11.01 -8.05
CA LEU A 44 -18.21 10.10 -8.83
C LEU A 44 -19.48 9.67 -8.07
N HIS A 45 -19.36 9.44 -6.76
CA HIS A 45 -20.50 9.16 -5.88
C HIS A 45 -21.54 10.28 -5.86
N GLN A 46 -21.16 11.53 -6.17
CA GLN A 46 -22.08 12.67 -6.22
C GLN A 46 -22.76 12.85 -7.59
N THR A 47 -22.28 12.15 -8.62
CA THR A 47 -22.67 12.40 -10.02
C THR A 47 -23.28 11.19 -10.70
N SER A 48 -23.19 10.01 -10.09
CA SER A 48 -23.73 8.77 -10.65
C SER A 48 -24.28 7.86 -9.56
N ILE A 49 -25.39 7.17 -9.89
CA ILE A 49 -25.83 5.98 -9.18
C ILE A 49 -25.09 4.82 -9.82
N ARG A 50 -24.48 3.97 -9.00
CA ARG A 50 -23.57 2.94 -9.47
C ARG A 50 -24.30 1.63 -9.69
N ASP A 51 -24.14 1.07 -10.89
CA ASP A 51 -24.65 -0.26 -11.21
C ASP A 51 -23.90 -1.38 -10.45
N SER A 52 -22.69 -1.08 -9.97
CA SER A 52 -21.78 -2.03 -9.31
C SER A 52 -20.67 -1.30 -8.54
N ALA A 53 -20.03 -1.99 -7.61
CA ALA A 53 -18.78 -1.56 -6.97
C ALA A 53 -17.56 -1.52 -7.92
N PHE A 54 -17.73 -1.80 -9.21
CA PHE A 54 -16.66 -1.69 -10.21
C PHE A 54 -16.85 -0.47 -11.10
N THR A 55 -16.80 0.72 -10.50
CA THR A 55 -16.80 1.99 -11.25
C THR A 55 -15.45 2.25 -11.91
N PRO A 56 -15.37 3.18 -12.88
CA PRO A 56 -14.08 3.62 -13.42
C PRO A 56 -13.12 4.15 -12.35
N ALA A 57 -13.63 4.83 -11.31
CA ALA A 57 -12.82 5.30 -10.18
C ALA A 57 -12.32 4.13 -9.32
N HIS A 58 -13.22 3.19 -9.02
CA HIS A 58 -12.90 1.99 -8.25
C HIS A 58 -11.94 1.04 -8.95
N TRP A 59 -11.99 0.93 -10.28
CA TRP A 59 -11.01 0.13 -11.02
C TRP A 59 -9.58 0.56 -10.71
N TRP A 60 -9.36 1.88 -10.73
CA TRP A 60 -8.05 2.45 -10.46
C TRP A 60 -7.71 2.39 -8.96
N LEU A 61 -8.65 2.70 -8.07
CA LEU A 61 -8.47 2.57 -6.61
C LEU A 61 -8.12 1.12 -6.20
N TYR A 62 -8.86 0.12 -6.68
CA TYR A 62 -8.63 -1.29 -6.36
C TYR A 62 -7.35 -1.86 -7.00
N SER A 63 -6.81 -1.23 -8.05
CA SER A 63 -5.50 -1.63 -8.58
C SER A 63 -4.37 -1.46 -7.55
N HIS A 64 -4.54 -0.54 -6.59
CA HIS A 64 -3.65 -0.34 -5.45
C HIS A 64 -3.71 -1.51 -4.46
N PHE A 65 -4.82 -2.25 -4.41
CA PHE A 65 -4.96 -3.43 -3.56
C PHE A 65 -4.12 -4.60 -4.05
N ILE A 66 -3.63 -4.54 -5.29
CA ILE A 66 -2.70 -5.52 -5.84
C ILE A 66 -1.28 -4.94 -5.82
N THR A 67 -1.12 -3.72 -6.35
CA THR A 67 0.19 -3.12 -6.60
C THR A 67 0.97 -2.90 -5.31
N LEU A 68 0.34 -2.32 -4.29
CA LEU A 68 1.04 -1.94 -3.07
C LEU A 68 1.37 -3.15 -2.18
N PRO A 69 0.52 -4.18 -1.99
CA PRO A 69 0.94 -5.38 -1.27
C PRO A 69 2.10 -6.11 -1.95
N LEU A 70 2.09 -6.21 -3.28
CA LEU A 70 3.19 -6.83 -4.02
C LEU A 70 4.48 -6.03 -3.90
N GLY A 71 4.43 -4.71 -4.06
CA GLY A 71 5.62 -3.87 -3.99
C GLY A 71 6.19 -3.75 -2.57
N TRP A 72 5.33 -3.64 -1.55
CA TRP A 72 5.76 -3.71 -0.16
C TRP A 72 6.28 -5.11 0.23
N GLY A 73 5.70 -6.18 -0.31
CA GLY A 73 6.23 -7.53 -0.20
C GLY A 73 7.62 -7.67 -0.83
N ALA A 74 7.83 -7.06 -2.00
CA ALA A 74 9.15 -7.01 -2.64
C ALA A 74 10.17 -6.23 -1.78
N ALA A 75 9.76 -5.11 -1.18
CA ALA A 75 10.59 -4.37 -0.23
C ALA A 75 10.97 -5.24 0.98
N ALA A 76 10.01 -5.92 1.59
CA ALA A 76 10.21 -6.84 2.72
C ALA A 76 11.19 -7.98 2.41
N ILE A 77 11.07 -8.59 1.22
CA ILE A 77 11.98 -9.66 0.78
C ILE A 77 13.37 -9.09 0.51
N TYR A 78 13.45 -7.94 -0.16
CA TYR A 78 14.71 -7.33 -0.55
C TYR A 78 15.51 -6.79 0.63
N ASP A 79 14.81 -6.22 1.62
CA ASP A 79 15.37 -5.71 2.87
C ASP A 79 16.23 -6.77 3.58
N ARG A 80 15.90 -8.07 3.45
CA ARG A 80 16.70 -9.20 4.00
C ARG A 80 18.14 -9.24 3.50
N LYS A 81 18.44 -8.57 2.37
CA LYS A 81 19.78 -8.47 1.79
C LYS A 81 20.62 -7.33 2.40
N ILE A 82 20.05 -6.52 3.30
CA ILE A 82 20.69 -5.33 3.89
C ILE A 82 20.93 -5.57 5.39
N PRO A 83 22.17 -5.90 5.79
CA PRO A 83 22.50 -6.18 7.19
C PRO A 83 22.19 -5.02 8.14
N VAL A 84 22.50 -3.76 7.75
CA VAL A 84 22.28 -2.59 8.61
C VAL A 84 20.81 -2.34 8.98
N LEU A 85 19.86 -2.88 8.22
CA LEU A 85 18.43 -2.74 8.50
C LEU A 85 17.85 -3.89 9.33
N ARG A 86 18.66 -4.91 9.65
CA ARG A 86 18.22 -6.07 10.44
C ARG A 86 18.08 -5.69 11.92
N GLY A 87 16.93 -5.97 12.50
CA GLY A 87 16.73 -5.91 13.94
C GLY A 87 17.30 -7.14 14.67
N PRO A 88 17.12 -7.21 16.00
CA PRO A 88 17.49 -8.38 16.79
C PRO A 88 16.91 -9.67 16.18
N ASN A 89 17.68 -10.75 16.21
CA ASN A 89 17.32 -12.06 15.62
C ASN A 89 16.99 -12.01 14.12
N ASN A 90 17.68 -11.17 13.35
CA ASN A 90 17.47 -11.02 11.90
C ASN A 90 16.04 -10.57 11.54
N SER A 91 15.37 -9.90 12.48
CA SER A 91 14.00 -9.42 12.28
C SER A 91 13.96 -8.26 11.29
N MET A 92 12.82 -8.09 10.61
CA MET A 92 12.59 -6.96 9.72
C MET A 92 12.60 -5.64 10.50
N ASN A 93 13.08 -4.59 9.83
CA ASN A 93 13.08 -3.23 10.36
C ASN A 93 11.67 -2.81 10.83
N THR A 94 11.58 -2.23 12.03
CA THR A 94 10.30 -1.81 12.63
C THR A 94 9.56 -0.78 11.78
N GLY A 95 10.28 0.18 11.18
CA GLY A 95 9.67 1.17 10.28
C GLY A 95 9.02 0.50 9.08
N LEU A 96 9.73 -0.40 8.40
CA LEU A 96 9.19 -1.15 7.27
C LEU A 96 7.98 -2.00 7.68
N LYS A 97 8.03 -2.68 8.82
CA LYS A 97 6.87 -3.44 9.35
C LYS A 97 5.66 -2.55 9.55
N MET A 98 5.84 -1.38 10.19
CA MET A 98 4.76 -0.43 10.45
C MET A 98 4.17 0.12 9.15
N THR A 99 4.99 0.41 8.15
CA THR A 99 4.51 0.84 6.83
C THR A 99 3.65 -0.21 6.16
N ILE A 100 4.09 -1.48 6.16
CA ILE A 100 3.34 -2.59 5.56
C ILE A 100 2.01 -2.79 6.28
N LEU A 101 2.03 -2.85 7.62
CA LEU A 101 0.83 -3.04 8.43
C LEU A 101 -0.14 -1.87 8.30
N GLY A 102 0.37 -0.64 8.34
CA GLY A 102 -0.44 0.57 8.15
C GLY A 102 -1.14 0.55 6.80
N TYR A 103 -0.42 0.20 5.73
CA TYR A 103 -1.00 0.12 4.40
C TYR A 103 -2.08 -0.98 4.27
N LEU A 104 -1.84 -2.16 4.84
CA LEU A 104 -2.86 -3.23 4.88
C LEU A 104 -4.10 -2.80 5.67
N ALA A 105 -3.92 -2.07 6.77
CA ALA A 105 -5.03 -1.51 7.53
C ALA A 105 -5.83 -0.49 6.71
N THR A 106 -5.15 0.42 5.99
CA THR A 106 -5.81 1.39 5.10
C THR A 106 -6.61 0.70 4.00
N MET A 107 -6.05 -0.34 3.37
CA MET A 107 -6.78 -1.13 2.39
C MET A 107 -8.03 -1.78 2.96
N PHE A 108 -7.94 -2.35 4.17
CA PHE A 108 -9.09 -2.93 4.84
C PHE A 108 -10.17 -1.88 5.11
N THR A 109 -9.78 -0.68 5.56
CA THR A 109 -10.74 0.41 5.78
C THR A 109 -11.39 0.86 4.48
N ILE A 110 -10.66 0.97 3.37
CA ILE A 110 -11.24 1.33 2.05
C ILE A 110 -12.17 0.21 1.57
N GLY A 111 -11.76 -1.05 1.68
CA GLY A 111 -12.58 -2.19 1.28
C GLY A 111 -13.90 -2.26 2.06
N VAL A 112 -13.87 -2.00 3.36
CA VAL A 112 -15.09 -1.88 4.16
C VAL A 112 -15.87 -0.63 3.76
N ASN A 113 -15.23 0.53 3.61
CA ASN A 113 -15.92 1.78 3.26
C ASN A 113 -16.67 1.66 1.92
N GLU A 114 -16.03 1.12 0.90
CA GLU A 114 -16.57 1.10 -0.47
C GLU A 114 -17.45 -0.12 -0.78
N MET A 115 -17.20 -1.26 -0.12
CA MET A 115 -17.91 -2.51 -0.42
C MET A 115 -18.90 -2.93 0.66
N TRP A 116 -18.79 -2.40 1.89
CA TRP A 116 -19.65 -2.76 3.04
C TRP A 116 -20.72 -1.71 3.33
N HIS A 117 -20.49 -0.43 3.01
CA HIS A 117 -21.62 0.48 2.84
C HIS A 117 -22.46 -0.08 1.70
N PHE A 118 -23.69 -0.49 2.03
CA PHE A 118 -24.66 -0.91 1.03
C PHE A 118 -24.89 0.29 0.11
N TRP A 119 -24.11 0.43 -0.96
CA TRP A 119 -24.25 1.55 -1.89
C TRP A 119 -25.68 1.64 -2.41
N PHE A 120 -26.34 0.49 -2.54
CA PHE A 120 -27.77 0.39 -2.81
C PHE A 120 -28.66 1.08 -1.76
N VAL A 121 -28.35 1.00 -0.47
CA VAL A 121 -29.14 1.65 0.58
C VAL A 121 -28.92 3.16 0.56
N GLU A 122 -27.69 3.65 0.42
CA GLU A 122 -27.43 5.10 0.46
C GLU A 122 -27.83 5.82 -0.84
N GLU A 123 -27.64 5.20 -2.02
CA GLU A 123 -27.94 5.83 -3.31
C GLU A 123 -29.44 5.83 -3.67
N ILE A 124 -30.22 4.83 -3.21
CA ILE A 124 -31.67 4.78 -3.48
C ILE A 124 -32.44 5.86 -2.70
N PHE A 125 -32.00 6.21 -1.49
CA PHE A 125 -32.69 7.23 -0.67
C PHE A 125 -32.22 8.66 -0.93
N ALA A 126 -31.18 8.87 -1.74
CA ALA A 126 -30.67 10.20 -2.11
C ALA A 126 -31.43 10.85 -3.28
N VAL A 127 -32.24 10.07 -4.02
CA VAL A 127 -33.03 10.60 -5.14
C VAL A 127 -34.35 11.20 -4.59
N PRO A 128 -34.68 12.46 -4.90
CA PRO A 128 -36.01 12.97 -4.58
C PRO A 128 -37.05 12.22 -5.42
N ASN A 129 -38.10 11.71 -4.77
CA ASN A 129 -39.27 11.12 -5.41
C ASN A 129 -39.92 12.06 -6.43
#